data_AF-A0A7X5HX19-F1
#
_entry.id   AF-A0A7X5HX19-F1
#
_cell.length_a   1.000
_cell.length_b   1.000
_cell.length_c   1.000
_cell.angle_alpha   90.00
_cell.angle_beta   90.00
_cell.angle_gamma   90.00
#
_symmetry.space_group_name_H-M   'P 1'
#
loop_
_entity.id
_entity.type
_entity.pdbx_description
1 polymer ?
#
loop_
_entity_poly.entity_id
_entity_poly.type
_entity_poly.pdbx_seq_one_letter_code
_entity_poly.pdbx_strand_id
1 'polypeptide(L)' 'MNYYCPKCGNVLEKVEGCGSVSYLCDHCKELVSRSKVVSEEEHAAKAKAKEQEQK' A
#
# COMPACT_ATOMS: atom_id res chain seq x y z
N MET A 1 -0.83 6.91 10.35
CA MET A 1 -0.92 5.47 10.04
C MET A 1 -0.95 5.33 8.53
N ASN A 2 0.17 4.89 7.97
CA ASN A 2 0.32 4.69 6.54
C ASN A 2 0.04 3.23 6.19
N TYR A 3 -0.49 3.04 4.99
CA TYR A 3 -0.79 1.74 4.43
C TYR A 3 -0.02 1.57 3.14
N TYR A 4 0.39 0.34 2.86
CA TYR A 4 1.29 0.03 1.77
C TYR A 4 0.66 -1.02 0.86
N CYS A 5 0.99 -0.92 -0.43
CA CYS A 5 0.49 -1.80 -1.45
C CYS A 5 1.14 -3.19 -1.27
N PRO A 6 0.37 -4.28 -1.13
CA PRO A 6 0.94 -5.63 -1.01
C PRO A 6 1.68 -6.09 -2.27
N LYS A 7 1.44 -5.43 -3.42
CA LYS A 7 2.09 -5.75 -4.70
C LYS A 7 3.44 -5.05 -4.86
N CYS A 8 3.41 -3.71 -4.89
CA CYS A 8 4.61 -2.91 -5.16
C CYS A 8 5.32 -2.42 -3.89
N GLY A 9 4.63 -2.40 -2.75
CA GLY A 9 5.15 -1.84 -1.51
C GLY A 9 5.05 -0.31 -1.41
N ASN A 10 4.50 0.38 -2.40
CA ASN A 10 4.34 1.84 -2.32
C ASN A 10 3.23 2.23 -1.34
N VAL A 11 3.35 3.45 -0.80
CA VAL A 11 2.32 4.06 0.04
C VAL A 11 1.00 4.15 -0.74
N LEU A 12 -0.08 3.77 -0.08
CA LEU A 12 -1.42 3.84 -0.62
C LEU A 12 -2.09 5.14 -0.17
N GLU A 13 -2.86 5.72 -1.07
CA GLU A 13 -3.72 6.85 -0.77
C GLU A 13 -5.04 6.36 -0.17
N LYS A 14 -5.43 6.91 0.98
CA LYS A 14 -6.73 6.61 1.58
C LYS A 14 -7.82 7.37 0.82
N VAL A 15 -8.76 6.63 0.25
CA VAL A 15 -9.89 7.17 -0.49
C VAL A 15 -11.17 6.85 0.27
N GLU A 16 -11.88 7.87 0.72
CA GLU A 16 -13.15 7.73 1.44
C GLU A 16 -14.30 8.21 0.56
N GLY A 17 -15.34 7.40 0.38
CA GLY A 17 -16.49 7.73 -0.46
C GLY A 17 -17.72 6.92 -0.07
N CYS A 18 -18.91 7.56 -0.08
CA CYS A 18 -20.21 6.94 0.26
C CYS A 18 -20.17 6.08 1.54
N GLY A 19 -19.48 6.55 2.59
CA GLY A 19 -19.38 5.85 3.88
C GLY A 19 -18.42 4.66 3.91
N SER A 20 -17.66 4.41 2.83
CA SER A 20 -16.66 3.34 2.75
C SER A 20 -15.25 3.91 2.62
N VAL A 21 -14.27 3.17 3.14
CA VAL A 21 -12.84 3.49 3.04
C VAL A 21 -12.16 2.46 2.17
N SER A 22 -11.54 2.94 1.10
CA SER A 22 -10.70 2.16 0.17
C SER A 22 -9.31 2.77 0.11
N TYR A 23 -8.34 2.04 -0.44
CA TYR A 23 -6.98 2.52 -0.61
C TYR A 23 -6.60 2.45 -2.08
N LEU A 24 -6.10 3.52 -2.68
CA LEU A 24 -5.67 3.54 -4.08
C LEU A 24 -4.14 3.51 -4.16
N CYS A 25 -3.62 2.58 -4.95
CA CYS A 25 -2.19 2.57 -5.27
C CYS A 25 -1.95 3.42 -6.51
N ASP A 26 -1.22 4.52 -6.38
CA ASP A 26 -0.93 5.38 -7.54
C ASP A 26 0.01 4.69 -8.55
N HIS A 27 0.95 3.88 -8.07
CA HIS A 27 1.90 3.16 -8.92
C HIS A 27 1.25 2.01 -9.71
N CYS A 28 0.38 1.23 -9.07
CA CYS A 28 -0.32 0.13 -9.73
C CYS A 28 -1.61 0.58 -10.42
N LYS A 29 -2.09 1.80 -10.11
CA LYS A 29 -3.42 2.33 -10.50
C LYS A 29 -4.55 1.35 -10.15
N GLU A 30 -4.45 0.74 -8.97
CA GLU A 30 -5.37 -0.28 -8.49
C GLU A 30 -5.97 0.09 -7.13
N LEU A 31 -7.26 -0.24 -6.95
CA LEU A 31 -7.96 -0.12 -5.68
C LEU A 31 -7.70 -1.35 -4.81
N VAL A 32 -7.18 -1.09 -3.61
CA VAL A 32 -6.86 -2.07 -2.58
C VAL A 32 -7.87 -1.95 -1.44
N SER A 33 -8.48 -3.08 -1.10
CA SER A 33 -9.41 -3.16 0.03
C SER A 33 -8.69 -3.02 1.36
N ARG A 34 -9.33 -2.42 2.37
CA ARG A 34 -8.80 -2.29 3.74
C ARG A 34 -8.33 -3.60 4.38
N SER A 35 -8.90 -4.74 4.00
CA SER A 35 -8.48 -6.05 4.54
C SER A 35 -7.20 -6.59 3.90
N LYS A 36 -6.74 -6.01 2.80
CA LYS A 36 -5.57 -6.46 2.01
C LYS A 36 -4.39 -5.49 2.07
N VAL A 37 -4.57 -4.31 2.69
CA VAL A 37 -3.47 -3.36 2.81
C VAL A 37 -2.45 -3.83 3.84
N VAL A 38 -1.19 -3.49 3.58
CA VAL A 38 -0.08 -3.78 4.48
C VAL A 38 0.08 -2.61 5.43
N SER A 39 0.01 -2.84 6.73
CA SER A 39 0.29 -1.81 7.73
C SER A 39 1.77 -1.45 7.76
N GLU A 40 2.12 -0.27 8.25
CA GLU A 40 3.52 0.17 8.41
C GLU A 40 4.40 -0.85 9.14
N GLU A 41 3.88 -1.49 10.20
CA GLU A 41 4.57 -2.55 10.94
C GLU A 41 4.92 -3.76 10.07
N GLU A 42 3.99 -4.19 9.20
CA GLU A 42 4.19 -5.31 8.28
C GLU A 42 5.05 -4.91 7.08
N HIS A 43 4.94 -3.66 6.63
CA HIS A 43 5.73 -3.14 5.53
C HIS A 43 7.20 -2.97 5.91
N ALA A 44 7.48 -2.46 7.12
CA ALA A 44 8.84 -2.31 7.65
C ALA A 44 9.58 -3.66 7.73
N ALA A 45 8.85 -4.74 8.03
CA ALA A 45 9.41 -6.10 8.01
C ALA A 45 9.78 -6.58 6.59
N LYS A 46 9.10 -6.09 5.55
CA LYS A 46 9.27 -6.53 4.14
C LYS A 46 10.13 -5.59 3.28
N ALA A 47 10.19 -4.30 3.59
CA ALA A 47 10.86 -3.27 2.79
C ALA A 47 12.37 -3.50 2.65
N LYS A 48 13.00 -4.20 3.60
CA LYS A 48 14.42 -4.57 3.53
C LYS A 48 14.80 -5.46 2.34
N ALA A 49 13.82 -6.00 1.61
CA ALA A 49 14.05 -6.89 0.46
C ALA A 49 13.88 -6.23 -0.93
N LYS A 50 13.32 -5.02 -1.05
CA LYS A 50 12.96 -4.41 -2.36
C LYS A 50 13.82 -3.25 -2.84
N GLU A 51 14.82 -2.80 -2.08
CA GLU A 51 15.73 -1.70 -2.47
C GLU A 51 16.83 -2.12 -3.48
N GLN A 52 16.65 -3.23 -4.20
CA GLN A 52 17.60 -3.74 -5.20
C GLN A 52 16.99 -3.81 -6.61
N GLU A 53 16.31 -2.75 -7.08
CA GLU A 53 15.96 -2.65 -8.51
C GLU A 53 15.85 -1.20 -8.99
N GLN A 54 16.89 -0.41 -8.73
CA GLN A 54 17.10 0.86 -9.43
C GLN A 54 18.61 1.02 -9.71
N LYS A 55 19.12 0.17 -10.61
CA LYS A 55 20.47 0.29 -11.18
C LYS A 55 20.34 0.48 -12.69
#